data_AF-A0ABD6NBZ7-F1
#
_entry.id   AF-A0ABD6NBZ7-F1
#
_cell.length_a   1.000
_cell.length_b   1.000
_cell.length_c   1.000
_cell.angle_alpha   90.00
_cell.angle_beta   90.00
_cell.angle_gamma   90.00
#
_symmetry.space_group_name_H-M   'P 1'
#
loop_
_entity.id
_entity.type
_entity.pdbx_description
1 polymer ?
#
loop_
_entity_poly.entity_id
_entity_poly.type
_entity_poly.pdbx_seq_one_letter_code
_entity_poly.pdbx_strand_id
1 'polypeptide(L)'
;MPLRPLFTSLLLVASLTAHAATEVVPLQHRSSAELLPALQAFIGKDGTVSAFENKLIVNASPERIDDLRALLQQLDTAPKRLLISVDNNDSNFQDNRGNARVIHYGTSNRDGGMQQVQASEGQPALIQVGQSIPITSTSTDGYGRIQSNTEYRNVTQGFYVTPSLSGETVRLQISSNNDRISHERADVVKVQSTDTTVTGKLGEWITLAGFNQQSQADRSASSHTYSTQRGENMTLRVKVDLVD
;
A
#
# COMPACT_ATOMS: atom_id res chain seq x y z
N MET A 1 -60.51 28.74 48.18
CA MET A 1 -60.18 29.66 47.07
C MET A 1 -58.97 29.07 46.32
N PRO A 2 -59.10 28.78 45.01
CA PRO A 2 -58.30 27.76 44.33
C PRO A 2 -56.94 28.29 43.85
N LEU A 3 -55.87 27.97 44.57
CA LEU A 3 -54.46 28.17 44.18
C LEU A 3 -53.95 27.17 43.12
N ARG A 4 -54.87 26.43 42.48
CA ARG A 4 -54.55 25.35 41.54
C ARG A 4 -54.23 25.76 40.08
N PRO A 5 -54.57 26.96 39.54
CA PRO A 5 -54.31 27.24 38.13
C PRO A 5 -52.88 27.77 37.86
N LEU A 6 -52.10 28.11 38.89
CA LEU A 6 -50.75 28.67 38.72
C LEU A 6 -49.69 27.61 38.42
N PHE A 7 -49.86 26.38 38.93
CA PHE A 7 -48.89 25.29 38.70
C PHE A 7 -49.02 24.65 37.31
N THR A 8 -50.19 24.73 36.68
CA THR A 8 -50.41 24.20 35.32
C THR A 8 -49.88 25.11 34.22
N SER A 9 -49.75 26.43 34.47
CA SER A 9 -49.16 27.37 33.51
C SER A 9 -47.63 27.22 33.40
N LEU A 10 -46.95 26.94 34.52
CA LEU A 10 -45.48 26.81 34.56
C LEU A 10 -44.95 25.53 33.88
N LEU A 11 -45.77 24.47 33.83
CA LEU A 11 -45.41 23.19 33.21
C LEU A 11 -45.57 23.16 31.68
N LEU A 12 -46.26 24.15 31.09
CA LEU A 12 -46.44 24.23 29.64
C LEU A 12 -45.30 25.01 28.94
N VAL A 13 -44.61 25.90 29.65
CA VAL A 13 -43.50 26.71 29.11
C VAL A 13 -42.20 25.90 29.00
N ALA A 14 -42.03 24.83 29.78
CA ALA A 14 -40.84 23.98 29.75
C ALA A 14 -40.80 22.98 28.59
N SER A 15 -41.84 22.91 27.75
CA SER A 15 -42.00 21.87 26.73
C SER A 15 -41.56 22.28 25.31
N LEU A 16 -40.99 23.48 25.12
CA LEU A 16 -40.56 23.97 23.81
C LEU A 16 -39.07 24.33 23.79
N THR A 17 -38.17 23.35 23.67
CA THR A 17 -36.89 23.51 22.93
C THR A 17 -36.29 22.14 22.61
N ALA A 18 -36.90 21.40 21.69
CA ALA A 18 -36.20 20.37 20.95
C ALA A 18 -36.35 20.68 19.46
N HIS A 19 -35.68 21.76 19.01
CA HIS A 19 -35.59 22.10 17.60
C HIS A 19 -34.54 21.19 16.96
N ALA A 20 -35.00 20.01 16.53
CA ALA A 20 -34.25 19.13 15.66
C ALA A 20 -34.20 19.76 14.26
N ALA A 21 -33.09 20.42 13.92
CA ALA A 21 -32.88 21.01 12.62
C ALA A 21 -32.29 19.93 11.70
N THR A 22 -32.94 19.68 10.56
CA THR A 22 -32.38 18.83 9.51
C THR A 22 -31.65 19.71 8.52
N GLU A 23 -30.33 19.57 8.44
CA GLU A 23 -29.49 20.31 7.51
C GLU A 23 -28.74 19.36 6.57
N VAL A 24 -28.59 19.79 5.31
CA VAL A 24 -27.85 19.06 4.29
C VAL A 24 -26.51 19.73 4.08
N VAL A 25 -25.43 19.06 4.48
CA VAL A 25 -24.05 19.53 4.34
C VAL A 25 -23.40 18.85 3.13
N PRO A 26 -23.04 19.59 2.05
CA PRO A 26 -22.35 19.02 0.90
C PRO A 26 -20.87 18.73 1.24
N LEU A 27 -20.34 17.63 0.70
CA LEU A 27 -18.92 17.29 0.73
C LEU A 27 -18.26 17.67 -0.60
N GLN A 28 -16.96 17.93 -0.60
CA GLN A 28 -16.20 18.36 -1.77
C GLN A 28 -15.13 17.35 -2.20
N HIS A 29 -14.47 16.70 -1.26
CA HIS A 29 -13.26 15.91 -1.53
C HIS A 29 -13.31 14.47 -1.01
N ARG A 30 -13.96 14.25 0.13
CA ARG A 30 -14.10 12.93 0.76
C ARG A 30 -15.49 12.34 0.52
N SER A 31 -15.56 11.01 0.42
CA SER A 31 -16.85 10.33 0.29
C SER A 31 -17.63 10.37 1.61
N SER A 32 -18.96 10.48 1.52
CA SER A 32 -19.81 10.43 2.71
C SER A 32 -19.67 9.11 3.48
N ALA A 33 -19.36 8.01 2.79
CA ALA A 33 -19.15 6.70 3.41
C ALA A 33 -17.89 6.62 4.27
N GLU A 34 -16.82 7.33 3.90
CA GLU A 34 -15.55 7.38 4.64
C GLU A 34 -15.68 8.20 5.92
N LEU A 35 -16.43 9.31 5.87
CA LEU A 35 -16.60 10.22 7.02
C LEU A 35 -17.73 9.81 7.96
N LEU A 36 -18.73 9.05 7.48
CA LEU A 36 -19.91 8.69 8.27
C LEU A 36 -19.59 8.02 9.62
N PRO A 37 -18.68 7.04 9.74
CA PRO A 37 -18.37 6.42 11.03
C PRO A 37 -17.79 7.42 12.04
N ALA A 38 -16.91 8.32 11.60
CA ALA A 38 -16.30 9.33 12.46
C ALA A 38 -17.33 10.38 12.92
N LEU A 39 -18.18 10.83 12.01
CA LEU A 39 -19.22 11.81 12.30
C LEU A 39 -20.35 11.21 13.17
N GLN A 40 -20.70 9.94 12.95
CA GLN A 40 -21.68 9.23 13.77
C GLN A 40 -21.16 9.03 15.20
N ALA A 41 -19.87 8.73 15.38
CA ALA A 41 -19.24 8.64 16.69
C ALA A 41 -19.19 10.01 17.40
N PHE A 42 -19.01 11.11 16.65
CA PHE A 42 -18.98 12.47 17.20
C PHE A 42 -20.36 12.96 17.68
N ILE A 43 -21.42 12.71 16.89
CA ILE A 43 -22.80 13.09 17.26
C ILE A 43 -23.33 12.17 18.38
N GLY A 44 -23.02 10.88 18.33
CA GLY A 44 -23.47 9.91 19.31
C GLY A 44 -25.00 9.87 19.45
N LYS A 45 -25.49 10.15 20.66
CA LYS A 45 -26.92 10.14 21.01
C LYS A 45 -27.63 11.49 20.79
N ASP A 46 -26.88 12.54 20.46
CA ASP A 46 -27.40 13.92 20.39
C ASP A 46 -27.90 14.30 18.99
N GLY A 47 -28.06 13.30 18.10
CA GLY A 47 -28.55 13.48 16.74
C GLY A 47 -28.32 12.24 15.87
N THR A 48 -28.68 12.34 14.58
CA THR A 48 -28.39 11.32 13.57
C THR A 48 -27.66 11.94 12.37
N VAL A 49 -26.71 11.19 11.81
CA VAL A 49 -26.01 11.53 10.57
C VAL A 49 -26.31 10.44 9.56
N SER A 50 -26.77 10.81 8.38
CA SER A 50 -26.99 9.89 7.26
C SER A 50 -26.24 10.38 6.03
N ALA A 51 -25.64 9.46 5.30
CA ALA A 51 -24.96 9.74 4.05
C ALA A 51 -25.95 9.61 2.87
N PHE A 52 -25.94 10.58 1.97
CA PHE A 52 -26.67 10.51 0.70
C PHE A 52 -25.81 11.09 -0.42
N GLU A 53 -25.37 10.22 -1.34
CA GLU A 53 -24.45 10.57 -2.44
C GLU A 53 -23.17 11.26 -1.95
N ASN A 54 -23.04 12.56 -2.20
CA ASN A 54 -21.92 13.39 -1.75
C ASN A 54 -22.37 14.44 -0.72
N LYS A 55 -23.44 14.13 0.01
CA LYS A 55 -24.04 15.01 1.02
C LYS A 55 -24.25 14.25 2.32
N LEU A 56 -24.17 14.96 3.42
CA LEU A 56 -24.52 14.47 4.74
C LEU A 56 -25.83 15.13 5.17
N ILE A 57 -26.80 14.30 5.53
CA ILE A 57 -28.05 14.71 6.13
C ILE A 57 -27.83 14.60 7.64
N VAL A 58 -27.80 15.74 8.32
CA VAL A 58 -27.56 15.83 9.75
C VAL A 58 -28.85 16.27 10.42
N ASN A 59 -29.28 15.53 11.43
CA ASN A 59 -30.40 15.88 12.28
C ASN A 59 -29.88 16.00 13.72
N ALA A 60 -29.66 17.23 14.18
CA ALA A 60 -29.15 17.53 15.52
C ALA A 60 -29.60 18.93 15.97
N SER A 61 -29.20 19.36 17.18
CA SER A 61 -29.38 20.75 17.61
C SER A 61 -28.47 21.70 16.79
N PRO A 62 -28.86 22.97 16.59
CA PRO A 62 -28.09 23.93 15.78
C PRO A 62 -26.63 24.08 16.22
N GLU A 63 -26.36 24.13 17.53
CA GLU A 63 -25.00 24.21 18.08
C GLU A 63 -24.12 23.03 17.66
N ARG A 64 -24.70 21.82 17.62
CA ARG A 64 -23.99 20.60 17.19
C ARG A 64 -23.74 20.56 15.70
N ILE A 65 -24.64 21.14 14.91
CA ILE A 65 -24.46 21.25 13.45
C ILE A 65 -23.29 22.19 13.16
N ASP A 66 -23.17 23.30 13.90
CA ASP A 66 -22.03 24.22 13.77
C ASP A 66 -20.70 23.54 14.15
N ASP A 67 -20.68 22.79 15.26
CA ASP A 67 -19.51 21.99 15.65
C ASP A 67 -19.13 20.96 14.56
N LEU A 68 -20.13 20.26 14.00
CA LEU A 68 -19.90 19.29 12.94
C LEU A 68 -19.36 19.96 11.68
N ARG A 69 -19.87 21.15 11.33
CA ARG A 69 -19.37 21.93 10.19
C ARG A 69 -17.90 22.34 10.39
N ALA A 70 -17.53 22.77 11.60
CA ALA A 70 -16.15 23.10 11.93
C ALA A 70 -15.22 21.89 11.80
N LEU A 71 -15.68 20.70 12.24
CA LEU A 71 -14.94 19.44 12.06
C LEU A 71 -14.83 19.06 10.58
N LEU A 72 -15.90 19.20 9.82
CA LEU A 72 -15.96 18.86 8.40
C LEU A 72 -14.97 19.70 7.57
N GLN A 73 -14.78 20.97 7.92
CA GLN A 73 -13.76 21.82 7.29
C GLN A 73 -12.32 21.31 7.48
N GLN A 74 -12.05 20.57 8.55
CA GLN A 74 -10.73 19.98 8.81
C GLN A 74 -10.56 18.61 8.14
N LEU A 75 -11.64 17.85 7.99
CA LEU A 75 -11.61 16.49 7.46
C LEU A 75 -11.81 16.41 5.95
N ASP A 76 -12.64 17.28 5.36
CA ASP A 76 -12.93 17.33 3.92
C ASP A 76 -11.84 18.09 3.15
N THR A 77 -10.61 17.58 3.23
CA THR A 77 -9.45 18.10 2.51
C THR A 77 -9.19 17.31 1.23
N ALA A 78 -8.68 17.99 0.20
CA ALA A 78 -8.35 17.37 -1.08
C ALA A 78 -7.28 16.27 -0.90
N PRO A 79 -7.52 15.03 -1.39
CA PRO A 79 -6.55 13.95 -1.29
C PRO A 79 -5.30 14.29 -2.12
N LYS A 80 -4.12 14.05 -1.55
CA LYS A 80 -2.86 14.28 -2.25
C LYS A 80 -2.57 13.15 -3.23
N ARG A 81 -1.99 13.50 -4.38
CA ARG A 81 -1.50 12.52 -5.36
C ARG A 81 -0.05 12.15 -5.03
N LEU A 82 0.24 10.85 -5.04
CA LEU A 82 1.53 10.30 -4.66
C LEU A 82 2.07 9.46 -5.82
N LEU A 83 3.35 9.61 -6.13
CA LEU A 83 4.10 8.75 -7.04
C LEU A 83 4.90 7.76 -6.19
N ILE A 84 4.55 6.48 -6.30
CA ILE A 84 5.23 5.40 -5.60
C ILE A 84 6.20 4.77 -6.59
N SER A 85 7.49 4.86 -6.29
CA SER A 85 8.57 4.22 -7.04
C SER A 85 9.12 3.06 -6.24
N VAL A 86 9.11 1.86 -6.82
CA VAL A 86 9.71 0.66 -6.23
C VAL A 86 10.91 0.29 -7.06
N ASP A 87 12.06 0.19 -6.41
CA ASP A 87 13.31 -0.23 -6.99
C ASP A 87 13.67 -1.62 -6.45
N ASN A 88 13.75 -2.58 -7.36
CA ASN A 88 14.16 -3.95 -7.08
C ASN A 88 15.47 -4.19 -7.83
N ASN A 89 16.58 -3.82 -7.20
CA ASN A 89 17.89 -3.96 -7.80
C ASN A 89 18.57 -5.24 -7.29
N ASP A 90 18.84 -6.18 -8.19
CA ASP A 90 19.62 -7.39 -7.96
C ASP A 90 21.11 -7.12 -8.21
N SER A 91 21.59 -5.99 -7.70
CA SER A 91 22.99 -5.60 -7.84
C SER A 91 23.80 -6.25 -6.72
N ASN A 92 24.86 -6.98 -7.10
CA ASN A 92 25.93 -7.42 -6.22
C ASN A 92 26.57 -6.22 -5.50
N PHE A 93 25.94 -5.73 -4.43
CA PHE A 93 26.47 -4.68 -3.58
C PHE A 93 27.59 -5.28 -2.74
N GLN A 94 28.83 -5.16 -3.21
CA GLN A 94 30.00 -5.58 -2.47
C GLN A 94 30.45 -4.41 -1.58
N ASP A 95 30.27 -4.59 -0.27
CA ASP A 95 30.68 -3.60 0.75
C ASP A 95 32.21 -3.48 0.73
N ASN A 96 32.72 -2.41 0.10
CA ASN A 96 34.14 -2.25 -0.23
C ASN A 96 34.92 -1.70 0.98
N ARG A 97 35.13 -2.53 2.01
CA ARG A 97 35.98 -2.21 3.18
C ARG A 97 37.40 -2.79 3.08
N GLY A 98 37.90 -3.05 1.88
CA GLY A 98 39.24 -3.61 1.65
C GLY A 98 39.96 -2.90 0.50
N ASN A 99 41.18 -2.43 0.76
CA ASN A 99 41.98 -1.62 -0.16
C ASN A 99 42.64 -2.46 -1.28
N ALA A 100 41.89 -3.36 -1.91
CA ALA A 100 42.35 -4.23 -2.99
C ALA A 100 41.65 -3.86 -4.31
N ARG A 101 42.42 -3.38 -5.28
CA ARG A 101 41.92 -3.01 -6.61
C ARG A 101 41.62 -4.25 -7.43
N VAL A 102 40.40 -4.76 -7.36
CA VAL A 102 39.93 -5.89 -8.19
C VAL A 102 39.22 -5.33 -9.43
N ILE A 103 39.82 -5.50 -10.60
CA ILE A 103 39.22 -5.14 -11.90
C ILE A 103 38.24 -6.25 -12.27
N HIS A 104 36.94 -5.95 -12.24
CA HIS A 104 35.88 -6.89 -12.64
C HIS A 104 35.36 -6.55 -14.04
N TYR A 105 35.37 -7.54 -14.93
CA TYR A 105 34.58 -7.51 -16.17
C TYR A 105 33.22 -8.14 -15.86
N GLY A 106 32.24 -7.32 -15.52
CA GLY A 106 30.87 -7.76 -15.26
C GLY A 106 29.93 -7.32 -16.37
N THR A 107 29.23 -8.25 -17.00
CA THR A 107 28.04 -7.94 -17.81
C THR A 107 26.92 -7.62 -16.82
N SER A 108 26.54 -6.34 -16.71
CA SER A 108 25.40 -5.96 -15.86
C SER A 108 24.10 -6.42 -16.53
N ASN A 109 23.55 -7.54 -16.06
CA ASN A 109 22.19 -7.92 -16.39
C ASN A 109 21.24 -6.89 -15.76
N ARG A 110 20.69 -5.99 -16.57
CA ARG A 110 19.65 -5.04 -16.19
C ARG A 110 18.30 -5.76 -16.14
N ASP A 111 18.14 -6.70 -15.22
CA ASP A 111 16.85 -7.37 -14.95
C ASP A 111 16.09 -6.72 -13.79
N GLY A 112 16.75 -5.82 -13.04
CA GLY A 112 16.12 -4.96 -12.04
C GLY A 112 15.56 -3.69 -12.69
N GLY A 113 14.24 -3.51 -12.62
CA GLY A 113 13.54 -2.34 -13.16
C GLY A 113 12.92 -1.50 -12.05
N MET A 114 13.07 -0.18 -12.14
CA MET A 114 12.27 0.74 -11.32
C MET A 114 10.84 0.73 -11.84
N GLN A 115 9.90 0.32 -11.00
CA GLN A 115 8.47 0.35 -11.31
C GLN A 115 7.83 1.54 -10.60
N GLN A 116 6.90 2.20 -11.26
CA GLN A 116 6.24 3.38 -10.71
C GLN A 116 4.73 3.28 -10.87
N VAL A 117 3.99 3.71 -9.86
CA VAL A 117 2.53 3.85 -9.91
C VAL A 117 2.10 5.12 -9.20
N GLN A 118 1.10 5.81 -9.74
CA GLN A 118 0.48 6.94 -9.08
C GLN A 118 -0.76 6.48 -8.32
N ALA A 119 -0.91 6.95 -7.09
CA ALA A 119 -2.05 6.65 -6.24
C ALA A 119 -2.53 7.93 -5.55
N SER A 120 -3.82 7.98 -5.25
CA SER A 120 -4.34 8.98 -4.32
C SER A 120 -4.12 8.52 -2.89
N GLU A 121 -3.89 9.46 -1.98
CA GLU A 121 -3.76 9.17 -0.57
C GLU A 121 -4.95 8.34 -0.03
N GLY A 122 -4.64 7.24 0.67
CA GLY A 122 -5.61 6.30 1.23
C GLY A 122 -6.20 5.30 0.23
N GLN A 123 -5.89 5.43 -1.08
CA GLN A 123 -6.45 4.58 -2.13
C GLN A 123 -5.42 3.56 -2.62
N PRO A 124 -5.83 2.29 -2.81
CA PRO A 124 -4.91 1.26 -3.30
C PRO A 124 -4.56 1.47 -4.78
N ALA A 125 -3.33 1.12 -5.14
CA ALA A 125 -2.86 1.09 -6.52
C ALA A 125 -2.06 -0.20 -6.79
N LEU A 126 -2.19 -0.70 -8.02
CA LEU A 126 -1.53 -1.92 -8.48
C LEU A 126 -0.89 -1.67 -9.84
N ILE A 127 0.39 -2.05 -9.96
CA ILE A 127 1.04 -2.26 -11.24
C ILE A 127 1.48 -3.72 -11.32
N GLN A 128 1.08 -4.40 -12.39
CA GLN A 128 1.47 -5.79 -12.63
C GLN A 128 1.72 -5.99 -14.12
N VAL A 129 2.91 -6.51 -14.43
CA VAL A 129 3.33 -6.93 -15.76
C VAL A 129 3.65 -8.41 -15.70
N GLY A 130 3.57 -9.12 -16.82
CA GLY A 130 3.86 -10.55 -16.80
C GLY A 130 3.86 -11.17 -18.18
N GLN A 131 4.27 -12.43 -18.22
CA GLN A 131 4.33 -13.26 -19.42
C GLN A 131 3.75 -14.64 -19.12
N SER A 132 3.15 -15.27 -20.13
CA SER A 132 2.66 -16.64 -20.02
C SER A 132 3.66 -17.57 -20.73
N ILE A 133 4.32 -18.44 -19.95
CA ILE A 133 5.34 -19.35 -20.48
C ILE A 133 4.79 -20.78 -20.57
N PRO A 134 5.04 -21.51 -21.68
CA PRO A 134 4.69 -22.92 -21.78
C PRO A 134 5.68 -23.77 -20.99
N ILE A 135 5.17 -24.56 -20.06
CA ILE A 135 5.90 -25.59 -19.33
C ILE A 135 5.52 -26.92 -19.93
N THR A 136 6.48 -27.57 -20.58
CA THR A 136 6.29 -28.89 -21.17
C THR A 136 6.78 -29.96 -20.19
N SER A 137 5.89 -30.85 -19.80
CA SER A 137 6.23 -32.04 -19.01
C SER A 137 6.13 -33.29 -19.88
N THR A 138 7.04 -34.23 -19.70
CA THR A 138 7.00 -35.54 -20.35
C THR A 138 6.68 -36.60 -19.31
N SER A 139 5.59 -37.33 -19.51
CA SER A 139 5.21 -38.48 -18.71
C SER A 139 5.27 -39.74 -19.57
N THR A 140 5.68 -40.86 -18.98
CA THR A 140 5.67 -42.16 -19.65
C THR A 140 4.49 -42.96 -19.13
N ASP A 141 3.61 -43.43 -20.02
CA ASP A 141 2.47 -44.26 -19.62
C ASP A 141 2.89 -45.68 -19.18
N GLY A 142 1.94 -46.46 -18.68
CA GLY A 142 2.19 -47.85 -18.25
C GLY A 142 2.63 -48.83 -19.36
N TYR A 143 2.56 -48.42 -20.62
CA TYR A 143 3.01 -49.17 -21.81
C TYR A 143 4.33 -48.61 -22.39
N GLY A 144 5.00 -47.68 -21.71
CA GLY A 144 6.29 -47.14 -22.14
C GLY A 144 6.18 -46.04 -23.20
N ARG A 145 4.99 -45.49 -23.47
CA ARG A 145 4.80 -44.40 -24.44
C ARG A 145 5.04 -43.04 -23.78
N ILE A 146 5.85 -42.19 -24.42
CA ILE A 146 6.09 -40.82 -23.96
C ILE A 146 4.91 -39.94 -24.38
N GLN A 147 4.23 -39.35 -23.41
CA GLN A 147 3.22 -38.31 -23.61
C GLN A 147 3.79 -36.96 -23.16
N SER A 148 3.62 -35.94 -24.00
CA SER A 148 4.00 -34.58 -23.69
C SER A 148 2.75 -33.77 -23.36
N ASN A 149 2.74 -33.12 -22.19
CA ASN A 149 1.69 -32.19 -21.79
C ASN A 149 2.29 -30.80 -21.63
N THR A 150 1.75 -29.81 -22.34
CA THR A 150 2.18 -28.41 -22.28
C THR A 150 1.15 -27.59 -21.51
N GLU A 151 1.56 -27.02 -20.39
CA GLU A 151 0.73 -26.13 -19.57
C GLU A 151 1.30 -24.72 -19.55
N TYR A 152 0.44 -23.71 -19.61
CA TYR A 152 0.90 -22.33 -19.54
C TYR A 152 0.94 -21.85 -18.10
N ARG A 153 2.06 -21.24 -17.70
CA ARG A 153 2.25 -20.60 -16.39
C ARG A 153 2.46 -19.11 -16.55
N ASN A 154 1.66 -18.32 -15.83
CA ASN A 154 1.86 -16.89 -15.75
C ASN A 154 2.99 -16.58 -14.78
N VAL A 155 3.95 -15.79 -15.23
CA VAL A 155 5.08 -15.26 -14.47
C VAL A 155 4.85 -13.76 -14.38
N THR A 156 4.56 -13.27 -13.19
CA THR A 156 4.16 -11.86 -12.96
C THR A 156 5.18 -11.10 -12.14
N GLN A 157 5.27 -9.80 -12.38
CA GLN A 157 6.11 -8.87 -11.66
C GLN A 157 5.31 -7.60 -11.40
N GLY A 158 5.35 -7.08 -10.19
CA GLY A 158 4.54 -5.94 -9.82
C GLY A 158 4.45 -5.71 -8.33
N PHE A 159 3.69 -4.69 -7.97
CA PHE A 159 3.38 -4.41 -6.58
C PHE A 159 2.00 -3.78 -6.41
N TYR A 160 1.37 -4.15 -5.32
CA TYR A 160 0.17 -3.57 -4.76
C TYR A 160 0.56 -2.68 -3.60
N VAL A 161 0.04 -1.45 -3.56
CA VAL A 161 0.38 -0.49 -2.51
C VAL A 161 -0.82 0.33 -2.07
N THR A 162 -0.90 0.58 -0.77
CA THR A 162 -1.84 1.54 -0.18
C THR A 162 -1.03 2.59 0.61
N PRO A 163 -0.91 3.82 0.10
CA PRO A 163 -0.23 4.89 0.81
C PRO A 163 -1.19 5.66 1.72
N SER A 164 -0.71 6.11 2.87
CA SER A 164 -1.43 7.02 3.77
C SER A 164 -0.48 8.12 4.25
N LEU A 165 -0.94 9.37 4.26
CA LEU A 165 -0.11 10.50 4.64
C LEU A 165 -0.55 11.05 6.00
N SER A 166 0.42 11.42 6.82
CA SER A 166 0.19 12.18 8.04
C SER A 166 1.25 13.27 8.14
N GLY A 167 0.87 14.50 7.81
CA GLY A 167 1.81 15.61 7.65
C GLY A 167 2.82 15.36 6.53
N GLU A 168 4.09 15.19 6.89
CA GLU A 168 5.22 14.90 5.98
C GLU A 168 5.62 13.41 5.96
N THR A 169 5.00 12.60 6.83
CA THR A 169 5.33 11.18 6.97
C THR A 169 4.33 10.34 6.18
N VAL A 170 4.85 9.44 5.35
CA VAL A 170 4.06 8.47 4.60
C VAL A 170 4.15 7.11 5.26
N ARG A 171 3.00 6.48 5.47
CA ARG A 171 2.90 5.05 5.83
C ARG A 171 2.41 4.29 4.60
N LEU A 172 3.18 3.29 4.19
CA LEU A 172 2.92 2.44 3.04
C LEU A 172 2.68 1.01 3.49
N GLN A 173 1.55 0.45 3.09
CA GLN A 173 1.37 -1.00 3.04
C GLN A 173 1.67 -1.46 1.62
N ILE A 174 2.66 -2.33 1.44
CA ILE A 174 3.13 -2.76 0.12
C ILE A 174 3.29 -4.28 0.07
N SER A 175 2.78 -4.84 -1.02
CA SER A 175 2.89 -6.24 -1.39
C SER A 175 3.50 -6.31 -2.78
N SER A 176 4.73 -6.79 -2.91
CA SER A 176 5.41 -6.95 -4.20
C SER A 176 5.56 -8.41 -4.57
N ASN A 177 5.38 -8.72 -5.85
CA ASN A 177 5.65 -10.02 -6.45
C ASN A 177 6.66 -9.85 -7.59
N ASN A 178 7.67 -10.71 -7.65
CA ASN A 178 8.69 -10.70 -8.69
C ASN A 178 9.01 -12.14 -9.11
N ASP A 179 8.23 -12.65 -10.06
CA ASP A 179 8.48 -13.95 -10.66
C ASP A 179 9.44 -13.79 -11.85
N ARG A 180 10.46 -14.63 -11.90
CA ARG A 180 11.46 -14.65 -12.96
C ARG A 180 11.80 -16.06 -13.40
N ILE A 181 12.08 -16.23 -14.68
CA ILE A 181 12.51 -17.52 -15.21
C ILE A 181 13.94 -17.78 -14.75
N SER A 182 14.23 -19.01 -14.31
CA SER A 182 15.60 -19.38 -13.99
C SER A 182 16.42 -19.47 -15.26
N HIS A 183 17.51 -18.73 -15.32
CA HIS A 183 18.45 -18.78 -16.44
C HIS A 183 19.15 -20.13 -16.57
N GLU A 184 19.22 -20.90 -15.49
CA GLU A 184 19.87 -22.22 -15.44
C GLU A 184 18.94 -23.34 -15.91
N ARG A 185 17.62 -23.10 -15.82
CA ARG A 185 16.57 -24.09 -16.08
C ARG A 185 15.31 -23.37 -16.54
N ALA A 186 15.02 -23.42 -17.84
CA ALA A 186 13.88 -22.72 -18.44
C ALA A 186 12.50 -23.23 -17.94
N ASP A 187 12.46 -24.41 -17.30
CA ASP A 187 11.29 -25.01 -16.67
C ASP A 187 11.07 -24.56 -15.21
N VAL A 188 12.03 -23.83 -14.62
CA VAL A 188 11.98 -23.36 -13.25
C VAL A 188 11.66 -21.88 -13.19
N VAL A 189 10.62 -21.53 -12.44
CA VAL A 189 10.27 -20.14 -12.11
C VAL A 189 10.75 -19.85 -10.69
N LYS A 190 11.59 -18.82 -10.53
CA LYS A 190 11.94 -18.26 -9.24
C LYS A 190 10.86 -17.26 -8.85
N VAL A 191 10.17 -17.54 -7.75
CA VAL A 191 9.11 -16.69 -7.20
C VAL A 191 9.68 -15.91 -6.01
N GLN A 192 9.41 -14.61 -5.98
CA GLN A 192 9.76 -13.76 -4.85
C GLN A 192 8.53 -12.93 -4.47
N SER A 193 8.18 -12.94 -3.19
CA SER A 193 7.09 -12.13 -2.65
C SER A 193 7.55 -11.39 -1.40
N THR A 194 7.00 -10.21 -1.17
CA THR A 194 7.29 -9.41 0.02
C THR A 194 6.05 -8.64 0.41
N ASP A 195 5.64 -8.79 1.66
CA ASP A 195 4.48 -8.11 2.24
C ASP A 195 4.95 -7.37 3.48
N THR A 196 4.88 -6.04 3.46
CA THR A 196 5.38 -5.22 4.55
C THR A 196 4.58 -3.94 4.72
N THR A 197 4.68 -3.36 5.92
CA THR A 197 4.19 -2.01 6.20
C THR A 197 5.37 -1.19 6.69
N VAL A 198 5.66 -0.10 5.98
CA VAL A 198 6.77 0.80 6.32
C VAL A 198 6.29 2.23 6.48
N THR A 199 7.07 3.01 7.22
CA THR A 199 6.83 4.43 7.43
C THR A 199 8.11 5.18 7.15
N GLY A 200 8.03 6.33 6.48
CA GLY A 200 9.18 7.21 6.26
C GLY A 200 8.77 8.56 5.70
N LYS A 201 9.76 9.36 5.34
CA LYS A 201 9.54 10.71 4.79
C LYS A 201 9.30 10.67 3.28
N LEU A 202 8.55 11.65 2.78
CA LEU A 202 8.41 11.88 1.34
C LEU A 202 9.78 12.22 0.72
N GLY A 203 10.02 11.74 -0.51
CA GLY A 203 11.23 12.01 -1.29
C GLY A 203 12.46 11.16 -0.96
N GLU A 204 12.42 10.35 0.10
CA GLU A 204 13.54 9.50 0.51
C GLU A 204 13.33 8.03 0.11
N TRP A 205 14.41 7.34 -0.24
CA TRP A 205 14.39 5.90 -0.46
C TRP A 205 14.40 5.16 0.87
N ILE A 206 13.41 4.30 1.07
CA ILE A 206 13.25 3.46 2.25
C ILE A 206 13.48 2.00 1.85
N THR A 207 14.39 1.32 2.54
CA THR A 207 14.62 -0.12 2.32
C THR A 207 13.51 -0.93 2.96
N LEU A 208 12.85 -1.76 2.15
CA LEU A 208 11.73 -2.63 2.55
C LEU A 208 12.18 -4.02 2.96
N ALA A 209 13.08 -4.61 2.17
CA ALA A 209 13.59 -5.95 2.36
C ALA A 209 14.98 -6.08 1.73
N GLY A 210 15.80 -6.97 2.29
CA GLY A 210 17.09 -7.34 1.72
C GLY A 210 17.38 -8.81 1.98
N PHE A 211 17.84 -9.54 0.96
CA PHE A 211 18.40 -10.88 1.14
C PHE A 211 19.86 -10.91 0.69
N ASN A 212 20.70 -11.60 1.47
CA ASN A 212 22.10 -11.81 1.15
C ASN A 212 22.45 -13.27 1.47
N GLN A 213 22.86 -14.04 0.44
CA GLN A 213 23.28 -15.42 0.63
C GLN A 213 24.79 -15.55 0.47
N GLN A 214 25.51 -15.30 1.57
CA GLN A 214 26.96 -15.44 1.60
C GLN A 214 27.34 -16.91 1.84
N SER A 215 27.80 -17.59 0.79
CA SER A 215 28.38 -18.93 0.92
C SER A 215 29.76 -18.81 1.59
N GLN A 216 29.86 -19.17 2.87
CA GLN A 216 31.15 -19.34 3.55
C GLN A 216 31.82 -20.61 3.02
N ALA A 217 32.69 -20.46 2.04
CA ALA A 217 33.67 -21.48 1.72
C ALA A 217 34.96 -21.13 2.45
N ASP A 218 35.29 -21.88 3.51
CA ASP A 218 36.61 -21.84 4.14
C ASP A 218 37.68 -22.11 3.07
N ARG A 219 38.51 -21.12 2.76
CA ARG A 219 39.62 -21.29 1.82
C ARG A 219 40.93 -20.77 2.38
N SER A 220 41.80 -21.73 2.63
CA SER A 220 43.23 -21.61 2.90
C SER A 220 43.93 -20.82 1.78
N ALA A 221 44.83 -19.92 2.19
CA ALA A 221 45.54 -19.01 1.32
C ALA A 221 46.60 -19.74 0.47
N SER A 222 46.38 -19.78 -0.87
CA SER A 222 47.38 -19.74 -1.95
C SER A 222 46.90 -20.50 -3.21
N SER A 223 46.13 -19.84 -4.07
CA SER A 223 46.17 -20.04 -5.53
C SER A 223 45.25 -19.05 -6.24
N HIS A 224 45.66 -18.61 -7.43
CA HIS A 224 44.87 -17.75 -8.31
C HIS A 224 43.55 -18.45 -8.64
N THR A 225 42.46 -17.91 -8.11
CA THR A 225 41.12 -18.49 -8.26
C THR A 225 40.32 -17.65 -9.24
N TYR A 226 39.90 -18.27 -10.35
CA TYR A 226 38.81 -17.75 -11.18
C TYR A 226 37.49 -18.20 -10.55
N SER A 227 36.91 -17.38 -9.67
CA SER A 227 35.61 -17.64 -9.08
C SER A 227 34.56 -16.72 -9.72
N THR A 228 33.63 -17.29 -10.46
CA THR A 228 32.35 -16.64 -10.76
C THR A 228 31.44 -16.86 -9.56
N GLN A 229 31.65 -16.08 -8.50
CA GLN A 229 30.82 -16.16 -7.30
C GLN A 229 29.51 -15.43 -7.58
N ARG A 230 28.49 -16.19 -7.98
CA ARG A 230 27.11 -15.71 -8.14
C ARG A 230 26.45 -15.72 -6.77
N GLY A 231 26.69 -14.67 -6.00
CA GLY A 231 25.82 -14.34 -4.87
C GLY A 231 24.50 -13.82 -5.41
N GLU A 232 23.38 -14.31 -4.90
CA GLU A 232 22.10 -13.67 -5.11
C GLU A 232 21.93 -12.68 -3.95
N ASN A 233 21.86 -11.37 -4.27
CA ASN A 233 21.69 -10.29 -3.31
C ASN A 233 20.61 -9.35 -3.85
N MET A 234 19.42 -9.36 -3.25
CA MET A 234 18.35 -8.43 -3.65
C MET A 234 18.08 -7.44 -2.55
N THR A 235 17.89 -6.19 -2.96
CA THR A 235 17.41 -5.13 -2.07
C THR A 235 16.16 -4.52 -2.68
N LEU A 236 15.07 -4.53 -1.93
CA LEU A 236 13.83 -3.87 -2.30
C LEU A 236 13.75 -2.52 -1.60
N ARG A 237 13.58 -1.46 -2.38
CA ARG A 237 13.47 -0.08 -1.88
C ARG A 237 12.22 0.58 -2.43
N VAL A 238 11.63 1.47 -1.66
CA VAL A 238 10.48 2.28 -2.10
C VAL A 238 10.77 3.75 -1.85
N LYS A 239 10.30 4.60 -2.74
CA LYS A 239 10.28 6.06 -2.58
C LYS A 239 8.90 6.56 -2.91
N VAL A 240 8.44 7.53 -2.14
CA VAL A 240 7.16 8.21 -2.40
C VAL A 240 7.41 9.68 -2.61
N ASP A 241 7.02 10.17 -3.77
CA ASP A 241 7.07 11.59 -4.09
C ASP A 241 5.65 12.16 -4.13
N LEU A 242 5.51 13.44 -3.77
CA LEU A 242 4.27 14.18 -3.96
C LEU A 242 4.16 14.60 -5.43
N VAL A 243 2.99 14.42 -6.03
CA VAL A 243 2.70 14.88 -7.39
C VAL A 243 1.76 16.08 -7.30
N ASP A 244 2.25 17.25 -7.70
CA ASP A 244 1.46 18.48 -7.84
C ASP A 244 0.43 18.38 -8.97
#